data_AF-A0A2E8HHX5-F1
#
_entry.id   AF-A0A2E8HHX5-F1
#
_cell.length_a   1.000
_cell.length_b   1.000
_cell.length_c   1.000
_cell.angle_alpha   90.00
_cell.angle_beta   90.00
_cell.angle_gamma   90.00
#
_symmetry.space_group_name_H-M   'P 1'
#
loop_
_entity.id
_entity.type
_entity.pdbx_description
1 polymer ?
#
loop_
_entity_poly.entity_id
_entity_poly.type
_entity_poly.pdbx_seq_one_letter_code
_entity_poly.pdbx_strand_id
1 'polypeptide(L)'
;TLKSVDDLMEMYERSVGRGAVLLLNNTPDPTGLIPETDVVRSGEFGAEIERRYGIPVIDTAGTGKELNMGPSAPVAIDAVMIQEDIRKGQRIRAYQVEGLVDGEWKEHSKGTSVGYKKIDRFSTVEVEQIRLRVTDSAADPVISNFAVFNTGTT
;
A
#
# COMPACT_ATOMS: atom_id res chain seq x y z
N THR A 1 -0.36 -27.34 2.28
CA THR A 1 -1.71 -27.11 1.71
C THR A 1 -1.64 -25.84 0.88
N LEU A 2 -2.32 -25.80 -0.27
CA LEU A 2 -2.35 -24.62 -1.15
C LEU A 2 -3.02 -23.44 -0.41
N LYS A 3 -2.34 -22.29 -0.35
CA LYS A 3 -2.79 -21.07 0.35
C LYS A 3 -3.88 -20.36 -0.44
N SER A 4 -4.94 -19.88 0.22
CA SER A 4 -6.01 -19.10 -0.43
C SER A 4 -5.47 -17.78 -1.00
N VAL A 5 -6.26 -17.10 -1.84
CA VAL A 5 -5.91 -15.76 -2.31
C VAL A 5 -5.79 -14.78 -1.14
N ASP A 6 -6.68 -14.87 -0.15
CA ASP A 6 -6.64 -14.02 1.04
C ASP A 6 -5.36 -14.25 1.85
N ASP A 7 -4.93 -15.51 2.04
CA ASP A 7 -3.66 -15.82 2.71
C ASP A 7 -2.46 -15.21 1.96
N LEU A 8 -2.48 -15.27 0.62
CA LEU A 8 -1.42 -14.71 -0.22
C LEU A 8 -1.42 -13.17 -0.19
N MET A 9 -2.59 -12.55 -0.15
CA MET A 9 -2.72 -11.10 0.00
C MET A 9 -2.26 -10.64 1.39
N GLU A 10 -2.57 -11.37 2.46
CA GLU A 10 -2.02 -11.08 3.79
C GLU A 10 -0.49 -11.17 3.75
N MET A 11 0.06 -12.21 3.13
CA MET A 11 1.52 -12.34 2.95
C MET A 11 2.10 -11.16 2.16
N TYR A 12 1.47 -10.74 1.07
CA TYR A 12 1.90 -9.60 0.24
C TYR A 12 1.93 -8.29 1.05
N GLU A 13 0.84 -7.96 1.75
CA GLU A 13 0.72 -6.73 2.54
C GLU A 13 1.69 -6.74 3.74
N ARG A 14 2.00 -7.92 4.30
CA ARG A 14 2.97 -8.08 5.39
C ARG A 14 4.42 -8.20 4.93
N SER A 15 4.69 -8.27 3.63
CA SER A 15 6.04 -8.32 3.06
C SER A 15 6.30 -7.12 2.14
N VAL A 16 5.78 -7.14 0.91
CA VAL A 16 5.86 -6.06 -0.07
C VAL A 16 5.25 -4.77 0.46
N GLY A 17 4.10 -4.88 1.15
CA GLY A 17 3.49 -3.75 1.85
C GLY A 17 4.27 -3.24 3.07
N ARG A 18 5.41 -3.86 3.41
CA ARG A 18 6.34 -3.43 4.48
C ARG A 18 7.77 -3.23 3.96
N GLY A 19 7.92 -3.04 2.65
CA GLY A 19 9.19 -2.70 2.01
C GLY A 19 10.12 -3.88 1.75
N ALA A 20 9.65 -5.12 1.93
CA ALA A 20 10.42 -6.34 1.67
C ALA A 20 10.04 -6.99 0.33
N VAL A 21 10.89 -7.89 -0.15
CA VAL A 21 10.58 -8.74 -1.30
C VAL A 21 9.82 -9.99 -0.82
N LEU A 22 8.75 -10.36 -1.51
CA LEU A 22 8.08 -11.64 -1.30
C LEU A 22 8.67 -12.69 -2.25
N LEU A 23 9.37 -13.68 -1.70
CA LEU A 23 9.83 -14.85 -2.45
C LEU A 23 8.80 -15.97 -2.30
N LEU A 24 8.00 -16.21 -3.35
CA LEU A 24 6.97 -17.23 -3.38
C LEU A 24 7.47 -18.48 -4.13
N ASN A 25 7.47 -19.63 -3.47
CA ASN A 25 7.93 -20.89 -4.05
C ASN A 25 6.76 -21.65 -4.69
N ASN A 26 6.93 -22.05 -5.95
CA ASN A 26 6.05 -22.99 -6.65
C ASN A 26 6.84 -24.27 -6.95
N THR A 27 6.35 -25.42 -6.51
CA THR A 27 7.10 -26.68 -6.57
C THR A 27 6.59 -27.53 -7.73
N PRO A 28 7.45 -27.93 -8.69
CA PRO A 28 7.07 -28.91 -9.70
C PRO A 28 6.71 -30.25 -9.07
N ASP A 29 5.75 -30.96 -9.66
CA ASP A 29 5.44 -32.33 -9.30
C ASP A 29 6.39 -33.33 -10.00
N PRO A 30 6.25 -34.66 -9.82
CA PRO A 30 7.10 -35.66 -10.49
C PRO A 30 7.05 -35.66 -12.02
N THR A 31 6.09 -34.98 -12.65
CA THR A 31 6.06 -34.77 -14.10
C THR A 31 6.97 -33.62 -14.55
N GLY A 32 7.52 -32.85 -13.60
CA GLY A 32 8.35 -31.69 -13.85
C GLY A 32 7.55 -30.41 -14.15
N LEU A 33 6.23 -30.45 -13.99
CA LEU A 33 5.34 -29.31 -14.22
C LEU A 33 4.87 -28.71 -12.88
N ILE A 34 4.60 -27.41 -12.88
CA ILE A 34 3.87 -26.79 -11.77
C ILE A 34 2.43 -27.31 -11.82
N PRO A 35 1.86 -27.80 -10.70
CA PRO A 35 0.48 -28.25 -10.68
C PRO A 35 -0.48 -27.14 -11.15
N GLU A 36 -1.49 -27.51 -11.95
CA GLU A 36 -2.46 -26.56 -12.51
C GLU A 36 -3.14 -25.72 -11.43
N THR A 37 -3.38 -26.29 -10.25
CA THR A 37 -3.94 -25.59 -9.09
C THR A 37 -3.08 -24.42 -8.62
N ASP A 38 -1.76 -24.57 -8.67
CA ASP A 38 -0.79 -23.56 -8.25
C ASP A 38 -0.64 -22.47 -9.32
N VAL A 39 -0.75 -22.86 -10.60
CA VAL A 39 -0.81 -21.92 -11.75
C VAL A 39 -2.05 -21.03 -11.64
N VAL A 40 -3.24 -21.64 -11.48
CA VAL A 40 -4.50 -20.90 -11.32
C VAL A 40 -4.43 -19.99 -10.08
N ARG A 41 -3.98 -20.50 -8.93
CA ARG A 41 -3.85 -19.71 -7.71
C ARG A 41 -2.89 -18.53 -7.85
N SER A 42 -1.78 -18.71 -8.56
CA SER A 42 -0.84 -17.62 -8.85
C SER A 42 -1.45 -16.55 -9.75
N GLY A 43 -2.25 -16.97 -10.74
CA GLY A 43 -3.02 -16.06 -11.60
C GLY A 43 -4.06 -15.26 -10.82
N GLU A 44 -4.84 -15.93 -9.97
CA GLU A 44 -5.82 -15.28 -9.07
C GLU A 44 -5.15 -14.26 -8.15
N PHE A 45 -4.01 -14.62 -7.55
CA PHE A 45 -3.24 -13.72 -6.69
C PHE A 45 -2.74 -12.48 -7.44
N GLY A 46 -2.19 -12.66 -8.64
CA GLY A 46 -1.77 -11.52 -9.48
C GLY A 46 -2.93 -10.60 -9.86
N ALA A 47 -4.07 -11.19 -10.23
CA ALA A 47 -5.29 -10.44 -10.54
C ALA A 47 -5.80 -9.66 -9.33
N GLU A 48 -5.72 -10.22 -8.12
CA GLU A 48 -6.16 -9.55 -6.89
C GLU A 48 -5.22 -8.40 -6.49
N ILE A 49 -3.90 -8.55 -6.68
CA ILE A 49 -2.96 -7.42 -6.50
C ILE A 49 -3.33 -6.27 -7.43
N GLU A 50 -3.55 -6.56 -8.73
CA GLU A 50 -3.90 -5.55 -9.73
C GLU A 50 -5.25 -4.89 -9.40
N ARG A 51 -6.25 -5.69 -8.99
CA ARG A 51 -7.56 -5.20 -8.59
C ARG A 51 -7.48 -4.22 -7.42
N ARG A 52 -6.64 -4.51 -6.41
CA ARG A 52 -6.51 -3.65 -5.22
C ARG A 52 -5.60 -2.43 -5.42
N TYR A 53 -4.50 -2.61 -6.14
CA TYR A 53 -3.38 -1.67 -6.14
C TYR A 53 -2.88 -1.26 -7.53
N GLY A 54 -3.56 -1.67 -8.61
CA GLY A 54 -3.19 -1.35 -10.00
C GLY A 54 -3.52 0.09 -10.39
N ILE A 55 -4.71 0.58 -10.01
CA ILE A 55 -5.16 1.94 -10.33
C ILE A 55 -5.54 2.67 -9.03
N PRO A 56 -4.80 3.73 -8.64
CA PRO A 56 -5.17 4.54 -7.49
C PRO A 56 -6.38 5.42 -7.77
N VAL A 57 -7.11 5.81 -6.72
CA VAL A 57 -8.16 6.83 -6.79
C VAL A 57 -7.56 8.20 -7.08
N ILE A 58 -6.48 8.52 -6.37
CA ILE A 58 -5.63 9.69 -6.59
C ILE A 58 -4.24 9.37 -6.04
N ASP A 59 -3.22 9.96 -6.68
CA ASP A 59 -1.84 9.84 -6.26
C ASP A 59 -1.09 11.16 -6.42
N THR A 60 0.05 11.25 -5.74
CA THR A 60 0.97 12.38 -5.84
C THR A 60 2.39 11.96 -5.47
N ALA A 61 3.34 12.85 -5.72
CA ALA A 61 4.73 12.70 -5.34
C ALA A 61 5.29 14.06 -4.93
N GLY A 62 6.36 14.06 -4.13
CA GLY A 62 6.98 15.31 -3.72
C GLY A 62 8.01 15.17 -2.62
N THR A 63 8.34 16.29 -2.00
CA THR A 63 9.38 16.38 -0.97
C THR A 63 8.88 17.15 0.24
N GLY A 64 9.43 16.82 1.41
CA GLY A 64 9.11 17.49 2.66
C GLY A 64 8.26 16.63 3.59
N LYS A 65 7.81 17.25 4.68
CA LYS A 65 7.16 16.53 5.78
C LYS A 65 5.64 16.46 5.67
N GLU A 66 5.04 17.13 4.70
CA GLU A 66 3.60 17.09 4.48
C GLU A 66 3.31 17.01 2.99
N LEU A 67 2.45 16.07 2.62
CA LEU A 67 1.98 15.86 1.25
C LEU A 67 0.47 15.71 1.30
N ASN A 68 -0.25 16.66 0.69
CA ASN A 68 -1.70 16.73 0.69
C ASN A 68 -2.24 16.39 -0.70
N MET A 69 -3.37 15.69 -0.76
CA MET A 69 -4.15 15.44 -1.96
C MET A 69 -5.62 15.78 -1.71
N GLY A 70 -6.25 16.43 -2.68
CA GLY A 70 -7.67 16.78 -2.64
C GLY A 70 -8.37 16.25 -3.89
N PRO A 71 -9.17 15.17 -3.79
CA PRO A 71 -10.06 14.79 -4.88
C PRO A 71 -11.08 15.90 -5.18
N SER A 72 -11.64 15.92 -6.39
CA SER A 72 -12.60 16.96 -6.80
C SER A 72 -13.97 16.85 -6.11
N ALA A 73 -14.25 15.71 -5.48
CA ALA A 73 -15.42 15.43 -4.67
C ALA A 73 -15.01 14.41 -3.58
N PRO A 74 -15.79 14.24 -2.49
CA PRO A 74 -15.50 13.24 -1.48
C PRO A 74 -15.39 11.83 -2.09
N VAL A 75 -14.40 11.05 -1.64
CA VAL A 75 -14.15 9.69 -2.13
C VAL A 75 -14.00 8.71 -0.97
N ALA A 76 -14.60 7.53 -1.12
CA ALA A 76 -14.38 6.42 -0.20
C ALA A 76 -13.02 5.76 -0.46
N ILE A 77 -12.23 5.55 0.59
CA ILE A 77 -10.90 4.92 0.56
C ILE A 77 -10.74 3.94 1.72
N ASP A 78 -9.88 2.94 1.56
CA ASP A 78 -9.60 1.91 2.57
C ASP A 78 -8.11 1.48 2.63
N ALA A 79 -7.27 2.07 1.79
CA ALA A 79 -5.83 1.83 1.79
C ALA A 79 -5.03 3.02 1.28
N VAL A 80 -3.79 3.09 1.73
CA VAL A 80 -2.76 3.98 1.18
C VAL A 80 -1.49 3.21 0.84
N MET A 81 -0.80 3.67 -0.19
CA MET A 81 0.55 3.24 -0.55
C MET A 81 1.50 4.44 -0.48
N ILE A 82 2.59 4.29 0.26
CA ILE A 82 3.63 5.30 0.42
C ILE A 82 4.96 4.71 -0.05
N GLN A 83 5.71 5.43 -0.85
CA GLN A 83 7.01 5.03 -1.38
C GLN A 83 7.99 6.19 -1.26
N GLU A 84 9.17 5.92 -0.72
CA GLU A 84 10.29 6.87 -0.76
C GLU A 84 11.08 6.69 -2.06
N ASP A 85 11.78 7.74 -2.51
CA ASP A 85 12.85 7.59 -3.48
C ASP A 85 14.08 7.00 -2.79
N ILE A 86 14.12 5.67 -2.65
CA ILE A 86 15.18 4.98 -1.92
C ILE A 86 16.58 5.16 -2.52
N ARG A 87 16.71 5.63 -3.76
CA ARG A 87 18.01 6.01 -4.34
C ARG A 87 18.64 7.20 -3.60
N LYS A 88 17.81 7.99 -2.92
CA LYS A 88 18.19 9.12 -2.07
C LYS A 88 18.22 8.75 -0.58
N GLY A 89 18.12 7.46 -0.26
CA GLY A 89 18.07 6.90 1.08
C GLY A 89 16.66 6.75 1.65
N GLN A 90 16.55 5.91 2.68
CA GLN A 90 15.35 5.75 3.49
C GLN A 90 15.38 6.76 4.65
N ARG A 91 14.46 7.73 4.65
CA ARG A 91 14.52 8.93 5.49
C ARG A 91 13.44 8.95 6.55
N ILE A 92 12.22 8.50 6.25
CA ILE A 92 11.08 8.55 7.18
C ILE A 92 11.31 7.62 8.39
N ARG A 93 11.09 8.14 9.59
CA ARG A 93 11.20 7.44 10.89
C ARG A 93 9.88 7.33 11.64
N ALA A 94 8.97 8.28 11.43
CA ALA A 94 7.58 8.20 11.85
C ALA A 94 6.68 9.04 10.92
N TYR A 95 5.46 8.57 10.70
CA TYR A 95 4.46 9.27 9.91
C TYR A 95 3.03 8.96 10.37
N GLN A 96 2.10 9.80 9.93
CA GLN A 96 0.66 9.67 10.08
C GLN A 96 0.00 9.91 8.72
N VAL A 97 -1.10 9.21 8.47
CA VAL A 97 -2.00 9.47 7.36
C VAL A 97 -3.34 9.89 7.94
N GLU A 98 -3.80 11.05 7.49
CA GLU A 98 -5.03 11.67 7.97
C GLU A 98 -5.95 11.98 6.80
N GLY A 99 -7.25 11.78 7.00
CA GLY A 99 -8.30 12.18 6.08
C GLY A 99 -9.11 13.34 6.67
N LEU A 100 -9.52 14.28 5.82
CA LEU A 100 -10.47 15.32 6.20
C LEU A 100 -11.89 14.76 6.06
N VAL A 101 -12.60 14.68 7.18
CA VAL A 101 -13.95 14.12 7.29
C VAL A 101 -14.81 15.11 8.07
N ASP A 102 -15.85 15.65 7.44
CA ASP A 102 -16.75 16.66 8.03
C ASP A 102 -16.00 17.91 8.53
N GLY A 103 -14.99 18.35 7.77
CA GLY A 103 -14.15 19.49 8.14
C GLY A 103 -13.09 19.23 9.22
N GLU A 104 -12.94 18.00 9.71
CA GLU A 104 -11.95 17.62 10.71
C GLU A 104 -10.93 16.62 10.18
N TRP A 105 -9.64 16.85 10.46
CA TRP A 105 -8.57 15.89 10.14
C TRP A 105 -8.59 14.74 11.15
N LYS A 106 -8.77 13.52 10.67
CA LYS A 106 -8.81 12.29 11.47
C LYS A 106 -7.68 11.34 11.06
N GLU A 107 -6.94 10.80 12.03
CA GLU A 107 -5.90 9.80 11.79
C GLU A 107 -6.54 8.48 11.31
N HIS A 108 -6.06 7.94 10.19
CA HIS A 108 -6.49 6.65 9.64
C HIS A 108 -5.38 5.59 9.71
N SER A 109 -4.12 6.01 9.61
CA SER A 109 -2.99 5.13 9.88
C SER A 109 -1.79 5.89 10.42
N LYS A 110 -0.88 5.17 11.07
CA LYS A 110 0.44 5.66 11.45
C LYS A 110 1.47 4.55 11.36
N GLY A 111 2.72 4.94 11.16
CA GLY A 111 3.83 4.00 11.07
C GLY A 111 5.17 4.64 11.38
N THR A 112 6.21 3.83 11.29
CA THR A 112 7.60 4.26 11.53
C THR A 112 8.33 4.44 10.20
N SER A 113 8.72 3.32 9.58
CA SER A 113 9.49 3.31 8.34
C SER A 113 8.61 3.11 7.11
N VAL A 114 8.97 3.77 6.01
CA VAL A 114 8.35 3.57 4.68
C VAL A 114 9.28 2.77 3.77
N GLY A 115 10.43 3.34 3.37
CA GLY A 115 11.36 2.69 2.44
C GLY A 115 10.78 2.53 1.03
N TYR A 116 10.99 1.35 0.43
CA TYR A 116 10.62 1.10 -0.96
C TYR A 116 9.11 1.18 -1.21
N LYS A 117 8.32 0.56 -0.32
CA LYS A 117 6.87 0.54 -0.38
C LYS A 117 6.27 0.21 0.97
N LYS A 118 5.30 1.00 1.38
CA LYS A 118 4.50 0.80 2.58
C LYS A 118 3.03 0.83 2.18
N ILE A 119 2.29 -0.21 2.55
CA ILE A 119 0.84 -0.27 2.38
C ILE A 119 0.24 -0.28 3.78
N ASP A 120 -0.68 0.64 4.03
CA ASP A 120 -1.51 0.64 5.23
C ASP A 120 -2.97 0.49 4.83
N ARG A 121 -3.67 -0.43 5.49
CA ARG A 121 -5.09 -0.72 5.36
C ARG A 121 -5.83 -0.18 6.57
N PHE A 122 -7.04 0.31 6.37
CA PHE A 122 -7.92 0.80 7.43
C PHE A 122 -9.39 0.64 7.00
N SER A 123 -10.31 0.80 7.95
CA SER A 123 -11.74 0.75 7.65
C SER A 123 -12.12 1.81 6.63
N THR A 124 -13.01 1.47 5.68
CA THR A 124 -13.44 2.39 4.63
C THR A 124 -13.94 3.70 5.22
N VAL A 125 -13.43 4.81 4.69
CA VAL A 125 -13.78 6.16 5.10
C VAL A 125 -13.95 7.04 3.86
N GLU A 126 -14.99 7.89 3.88
CA GLU A 126 -15.16 8.92 2.88
C GLU A 126 -14.40 10.17 3.29
N VAL A 127 -13.51 10.66 2.43
CA VAL A 127 -12.63 11.79 2.71
C VAL A 127 -12.76 12.88 1.66
N GLU A 128 -12.73 14.14 2.11
CA GLU A 128 -12.67 15.34 1.26
C GLU A 128 -11.24 15.66 0.84
N GLN A 129 -10.28 15.38 1.71
CA GLN A 129 -8.84 15.52 1.49
C GLN A 129 -8.10 14.42 2.22
N ILE A 130 -6.89 14.12 1.80
CA ILE A 130 -6.01 13.15 2.46
C ILE A 130 -4.60 13.70 2.51
N ARG A 131 -3.90 13.43 3.61
CA ARG A 131 -2.52 13.87 3.77
C ARG A 131 -1.63 12.84 4.44
N LEU A 132 -0.38 12.84 4.00
CA LEU A 132 0.73 12.21 4.67
C LEU A 132 1.47 13.27 5.49
N ARG A 133 1.64 13.03 6.79
CA ARG A 133 2.49 13.84 7.67
C ARG A 133 3.64 13.02 8.21
N VAL A 134 4.86 13.40 7.87
CA VAL A 134 6.09 12.82 8.41
C VAL A 134 6.44 13.53 9.70
N THR A 135 6.28 12.82 10.81
CA THR A 135 6.48 13.34 12.17
C THR A 135 7.92 13.19 12.65
N ASP A 136 8.66 12.23 12.10
CA ASP A 136 10.10 12.07 12.34
C ASP A 136 10.83 11.58 11.07
N SER A 137 12.04 12.10 10.83
CA SER A 137 12.81 11.81 9.63
C SER A 137 14.31 12.10 9.81
N ALA A 138 15.17 11.25 9.25
CA ALA A 138 16.63 11.44 9.26
C ALA A 138 17.13 12.56 8.34
N ALA A 139 16.34 12.95 7.35
CA ALA A 139 16.56 14.07 6.42
C ALA A 139 15.22 14.44 5.75
N ASP A 140 15.18 15.49 4.93
CA ASP A 140 13.97 15.87 4.20
C ASP A 140 13.41 14.70 3.38
N PRO A 141 12.19 14.22 3.64
CA PRO A 141 11.63 13.08 2.92
C PRO A 141 11.52 13.36 1.41
N VAL A 142 11.77 12.34 0.61
CA VAL A 142 11.51 12.35 -0.84
C VAL A 142 10.54 11.21 -1.13
N ILE A 143 9.29 11.57 -1.38
CA ILE A 143 8.19 10.65 -1.60
C ILE A 143 8.03 10.49 -3.11
N SER A 144 8.35 9.30 -3.60
CA SER A 144 8.24 8.95 -5.02
C SER A 144 6.80 8.62 -5.41
N ASN A 145 5.99 8.14 -4.47
CA ASN A 145 4.58 7.89 -4.65
C ASN A 145 3.85 7.93 -3.30
N PHE A 146 2.75 8.68 -3.24
CA PHE A 146 1.73 8.59 -2.22
C PHE A 146 0.39 8.44 -2.91
N ALA A 147 -0.20 7.25 -2.82
CA ALA A 147 -1.41 6.86 -3.54
C ALA A 147 -2.46 6.33 -2.57
N VAL A 148 -3.73 6.53 -2.92
CA VAL A 148 -4.87 6.06 -2.12
C VAL A 148 -5.78 5.18 -2.96
N PHE A 149 -6.36 4.16 -2.33
CA PHE A 149 -7.12 3.12 -3.02
C PHE A 149 -8.44 2.87 -2.30
N ASN A 150 -9.40 2.37 -3.08
CA ASN A 150 -10.62 1.75 -2.59
C ASN A 150 -10.65 0.31 -3.10
N THR A 151 -10.22 -0.61 -2.26
CA THR A 151 -10.10 -2.03 -2.63
C THR A 151 -11.42 -2.79 -2.46
N GLY A 152 -12.46 -2.18 -1.88
CA GLY A 152 -13.75 -2.83 -1.62
C GLY A 152 -13.67 -4.06 -0.71
N THR A 153 -12.66 -4.13 0.16
CA THR A 153 -12.46 -5.28 1.06
C THR A 153 -12.63 -4.79 2.50
N THR A 154 -13.57 -5.39 3.24
CA THR A 154 -13.91 -5.03 4.63
C THR A 154 -12.86 -5.51 5.62
#